data_AF-A0A8J2YYD8-F1
#
_entry.id   AF-A0A8J2YYD8-F1
#
_cell.length_a   1.000
_cell.length_b   1.000
_cell.length_c   1.000
_cell.angle_alpha   90.00
_cell.angle_beta   90.00
_cell.angle_gamma   90.00
#
_symmetry.space_group_name_H-M   'P 1'
#
loop_
_entity.id
_entity.type
_entity.pdbx_description
1 polymer ?
#
loop_
_entity_poly.entity_id
_entity_poly.type
_entity_poly.pdbx_seq_one_letter_code
_entity_poly.pdbx_strand_id
1 'polypeptide(L)'
;MPLPLMPKATAVWLVEHTSLSFDQIAAFCGLHALEVQAIADGEVATMMQGLDPVANGQITKAEIARCEADPALRLRLASGAHPVPATKHKGPKYTPISKRQDKPDAIAWILKNHPELSDAQISRLIGTTKPTIAAIRDRSHWNSPNIKPRNPVAIGLCSQADFEAQLVIARKQNPHAVRAEPLLTEIDEI
;
A
#
# COMPACT_ATOMS: atom_id res chain seq x y z
N MET A 1 9.52 30.42 -10.16
CA MET A 1 8.17 30.14 -9.63
C MET A 1 8.06 28.66 -9.33
N PRO A 2 7.34 28.24 -8.28
CA PRO A 2 7.07 26.83 -8.02
C PRO A 2 6.27 26.23 -9.19
N LEU A 3 6.60 25.01 -9.60
CA LEU A 3 5.96 24.28 -10.69
C LEU A 3 5.07 23.15 -10.14
N PRO A 4 3.99 22.77 -10.85
CA PRO A 4 3.17 21.64 -10.48
C PRO A 4 3.96 20.32 -10.51
N LEU A 5 3.55 19.36 -9.69
CA LEU A 5 4.03 18.00 -9.71
C LEU A 5 3.70 17.35 -11.06
N MET A 6 4.69 16.74 -11.71
CA MET A 6 4.60 16.15 -13.05
C MET A 6 4.08 17.14 -14.11
N PRO A 7 4.82 18.23 -14.42
CA PRO A 7 4.30 19.34 -15.21
C PRO A 7 3.77 18.99 -16.60
N LYS A 8 4.40 18.02 -17.29
CA LYS A 8 3.94 17.56 -18.60
C LYS A 8 2.59 16.82 -18.50
N ALA A 9 2.42 15.96 -17.50
CA ALA A 9 1.16 15.23 -17.28
C ALA A 9 0.04 16.17 -16.84
N THR A 10 0.37 17.18 -16.04
CA THR A 10 -0.58 18.25 -15.70
C THR A 10 -0.96 19.08 -16.93
N ALA A 11 -0.02 19.38 -17.84
CA ALA A 11 -0.31 20.08 -19.09
C ALA A 11 -1.27 19.28 -19.99
N VAL A 12 -1.05 17.97 -20.15
CA VAL A 12 -1.98 17.07 -20.88
C VAL A 12 -3.39 17.19 -20.32
N TRP A 13 -3.55 17.09 -18.99
CA TRP A 13 -4.86 17.18 -18.36
C TRP A 13 -5.50 18.56 -18.55
N LEU A 14 -4.75 19.64 -18.38
CA LEU A 14 -5.27 21.02 -18.53
C LEU A 14 -5.71 21.30 -19.97
N VAL A 15 -4.96 20.84 -20.97
CA VAL A 15 -5.33 20.98 -22.38
C VAL A 15 -6.64 20.26 -22.71
N GLU A 16 -6.86 19.08 -22.12
CA GLU A 16 -8.05 18.26 -22.39
C GLU A 16 -9.31 18.71 -21.61
N HIS A 17 -9.14 19.30 -20.42
CA HIS A 17 -10.24 19.50 -19.46
C HIS A 17 -10.55 20.97 -19.15
N THR A 18 -9.82 21.92 -19.75
CA THR A 18 -10.01 23.36 -19.52
C THR A 18 -9.97 24.15 -20.82
N SER A 19 -10.47 25.39 -20.77
CA SER A 19 -10.44 26.35 -21.88
C SER A 19 -9.27 27.37 -21.77
N LEU A 20 -8.26 27.03 -20.98
CA LEU A 20 -7.08 27.87 -20.77
C LEU A 20 -6.25 28.01 -22.05
N SER A 21 -5.66 29.18 -22.25
CA SER A 21 -4.74 29.40 -23.38
C SER A 21 -3.43 28.63 -23.20
N PHE A 22 -2.78 28.29 -24.32
CA PHE A 22 -1.49 27.59 -24.30
C PHE A 22 -0.42 28.35 -23.52
N ASP A 23 -0.43 29.69 -23.56
CA ASP A 23 0.48 30.52 -22.77
C ASP A 23 0.23 30.43 -21.26
N GLN A 24 -1.03 30.30 -20.84
CA GLN A 24 -1.38 30.13 -19.42
C GLN A 24 -0.92 28.77 -18.89
N ILE A 25 -1.14 27.70 -19.67
CA ILE A 25 -0.71 26.35 -19.34
C ILE A 25 0.82 26.26 -19.34
N ALA A 26 1.46 26.85 -20.34
CA ALA A 26 2.92 26.94 -20.45
C ALA A 26 3.54 27.65 -19.24
N ALA A 27 3.00 28.81 -18.85
CA ALA A 27 3.47 29.56 -17.70
C ALA A 27 3.27 28.81 -16.37
N PHE A 28 2.18 28.04 -16.23
CA PHE A 28 1.91 27.26 -15.02
C PHE A 28 2.79 26.01 -14.92
N CYS A 29 2.94 25.26 -16.01
CA CYS A 29 3.72 24.03 -16.05
C CYS A 29 5.22 24.26 -16.30
N GLY A 30 5.65 25.50 -16.59
CA GLY A 30 7.04 25.81 -16.90
C GLY A 30 7.50 25.20 -18.22
N LEU A 31 6.59 25.07 -19.18
CA LEU A 31 6.84 24.55 -20.52
C LEU A 31 6.83 25.69 -21.54
N HIS A 32 7.32 25.45 -22.75
CA HIS A 32 7.15 26.40 -23.85
C HIS A 32 5.75 26.28 -24.47
N ALA A 33 5.16 27.38 -24.97
CA ALA A 33 3.83 27.36 -25.60
C ALA A 33 3.75 26.35 -26.77
N LEU A 34 4.83 26.22 -27.55
CA LEU A 34 4.94 25.21 -28.62
C LEU A 34 4.91 23.77 -28.10
N GLU A 35 5.44 23.48 -26.90
CA GLU A 35 5.35 22.15 -26.31
C GLU A 35 3.90 21.83 -25.90
N VAL A 36 3.18 22.82 -25.37
CA VAL A 36 1.76 22.68 -25.02
C VAL A 36 0.91 22.51 -26.27
N GLN A 37 1.22 23.24 -27.34
CA GLN A 37 0.58 23.07 -28.64
C GLN A 37 0.82 21.67 -29.21
N ALA A 38 2.07 21.17 -29.19
CA ALA A 38 2.38 19.83 -29.66
C ALA A 38 1.71 18.71 -28.82
N ILE A 39 1.42 18.98 -27.53
CA ILE A 39 0.59 18.11 -26.69
C ILE A 39 -0.89 18.16 -27.14
N ALA A 40 -1.42 19.34 -27.42
CA ALA A 40 -2.79 19.52 -27.92
C ALA A 40 -3.01 18.88 -29.29
N ASP A 41 -2.00 18.96 -30.17
CA ASP A 41 -1.99 18.34 -31.49
C ASP A 41 -1.77 16.81 -31.43
N GLY A 42 -1.47 16.26 -30.24
CA GLY A 42 -1.26 14.83 -30.00
C GLY A 42 0.09 14.29 -30.50
N GLU A 43 1.01 15.15 -30.92
CA GLU A 43 2.35 14.79 -31.40
C GLU A 43 3.29 14.38 -30.27
N VAL A 44 3.13 15.00 -29.10
CA VAL A 44 3.95 14.75 -27.91
C VAL A 44 3.08 14.17 -26.80
N ALA A 45 3.63 13.19 -26.07
CA ALA A 45 2.99 12.61 -24.89
C ALA A 45 1.69 11.82 -25.16
N THR A 46 1.50 11.28 -26.37
CA THR A 46 0.33 10.49 -26.78
C THR A 46 0.02 9.28 -25.88
N MET A 47 1.05 8.71 -25.22
CA MET A 47 0.90 7.57 -24.29
C MET A 47 0.90 8.00 -22.81
N MET A 48 0.90 9.30 -22.53
CA MET A 48 0.96 9.83 -21.16
C MET A 48 -0.44 10.11 -20.65
N GLN A 49 -0.79 9.49 -19.52
CA GLN A 49 -2.06 9.78 -18.86
C GLN A 49 -2.00 11.15 -18.16
N GLY A 50 -2.96 12.02 -18.49
CA GLY A 50 -3.11 13.32 -17.85
C GLY A 50 -3.29 13.20 -16.34
N LEU A 51 -2.61 14.05 -15.58
CA LEU A 51 -2.69 14.09 -14.13
C LEU A 51 -3.52 15.30 -13.69
N ASP A 52 -4.70 15.04 -13.09
CA ASP A 52 -5.59 16.07 -12.57
C ASP A 52 -4.92 16.89 -11.43
N PRO A 53 -4.64 18.18 -11.65
CA PRO A 53 -4.02 19.04 -10.65
C PRO A 53 -5.01 19.49 -9.57
N VAL A 54 -6.32 19.43 -9.83
CA VAL A 54 -7.37 19.73 -8.84
C VAL A 54 -7.54 18.57 -7.87
N ALA A 55 -7.61 17.34 -8.38
CA ALA A 55 -7.73 16.14 -7.55
C ALA A 55 -6.52 15.97 -6.60
N ASN A 56 -5.33 16.36 -7.06
CA ASN A 56 -4.11 16.35 -6.25
C ASN A 56 -3.94 17.58 -5.35
N GLY A 57 -4.92 18.49 -5.30
CA GLY A 57 -4.89 19.68 -4.44
C GLY A 57 -3.85 20.72 -4.83
N GLN A 58 -3.33 20.66 -6.06
CA GLN A 58 -2.31 21.60 -6.56
C GLN A 58 -2.91 22.93 -7.00
N ILE A 59 -4.15 22.91 -7.49
CA ILE A 59 -4.91 24.09 -7.90
C ILE A 59 -6.39 23.92 -7.55
N THR A 60 -7.12 25.02 -7.36
CA THR A 60 -8.55 24.98 -7.11
C THR A 60 -9.34 25.17 -8.40
N LYS A 61 -10.55 24.58 -8.49
CA LYS A 61 -11.45 24.82 -9.64
C LYS A 61 -11.79 26.30 -9.80
N ALA A 62 -11.88 27.04 -8.70
CA ALA A 62 -12.14 28.47 -8.71
C ALA A 62 -11.00 29.26 -9.38
N GLU A 63 -9.74 28.85 -9.18
CA GLU A 63 -8.59 29.47 -9.81
C GLU A 63 -8.54 29.20 -11.32
N ILE A 64 -8.90 27.98 -11.74
CA ILE A 64 -9.04 27.64 -13.17
C ILE A 64 -10.11 28.52 -13.80
N ALA A 65 -11.32 28.57 -13.23
CA ALA A 65 -12.43 29.37 -13.76
C ALA A 65 -12.08 30.88 -13.84
N ARG A 66 -11.31 31.40 -12.88
CA ARG A 66 -10.82 32.78 -12.90
C ARG A 66 -9.91 33.04 -14.12
N CYS A 67 -9.02 32.10 -14.44
CA CYS A 67 -8.09 32.22 -15.56
C CYS A 67 -8.72 31.87 -16.92
N GLU A 68 -9.77 31.06 -16.95
CA GLU A 68 -10.55 30.80 -18.17
C GLU A 68 -11.31 32.05 -18.65
N ALA A 69 -11.76 32.91 -17.72
CA ALA A 69 -12.47 34.14 -18.05
C ALA A 69 -11.56 35.24 -18.64
N ASP A 70 -10.25 35.20 -18.39
CA ASP A 70 -9.30 36.19 -18.86
C ASP A 70 -7.93 35.56 -19.21
N PRO A 71 -7.57 35.49 -20.51
CA PRO A 71 -6.29 34.96 -20.99
C PRO A 71 -5.04 35.70 -20.46
N ALA A 72 -5.18 36.95 -20.02
CA ALA A 72 -4.07 37.74 -19.47
C ALA A 72 -3.69 37.28 -18.06
N LEU A 73 -4.58 36.60 -17.34
CA LEU A 73 -4.32 36.11 -16.00
C LEU A 73 -3.40 34.88 -16.02
N ARG A 74 -2.70 34.65 -14.91
CA ARG A 74 -1.80 33.51 -14.72
C ARG A 74 -2.26 32.69 -13.52
N LEU A 75 -2.23 31.37 -13.69
CA LEU A 75 -2.59 30.38 -12.69
C LEU A 75 -1.57 30.38 -11.54
N ARG A 76 -2.05 30.17 -10.32
CA ARG A 76 -1.21 30.06 -9.13
C ARG A 76 -1.41 28.72 -8.45
N LEU A 77 -0.31 28.10 -8.01
CA LEU A 77 -0.37 26.91 -7.17
C LEU A 77 -1.03 27.23 -5.82
N ALA A 78 -1.83 26.30 -5.33
CA ALA A 78 -2.40 26.37 -4.00
C ALA A 78 -1.29 26.26 -2.95
N SER A 79 -1.43 26.98 -1.83
CA SER A 79 -0.44 27.06 -0.74
C SER A 79 -0.14 25.71 -0.04
N GLY A 80 -0.90 24.66 -0.35
CA GLY A 80 -0.75 23.29 0.19
C GLY A 80 -0.34 22.25 -0.85
N ALA A 81 0.12 22.65 -2.05
CA ALA A 81 0.50 21.78 -3.16
C ALA A 81 1.83 21.03 -2.92
N HIS A 82 2.05 20.48 -1.73
CA HIS A 82 3.20 19.66 -1.42
C HIS A 82 2.93 18.20 -1.81
N PRO A 83 3.89 17.49 -2.43
CA PRO A 83 3.74 16.07 -2.73
C PRO A 83 3.45 15.31 -1.43
N VAL A 84 2.22 14.83 -1.25
CA VAL A 84 1.88 13.96 -0.13
C VAL A 84 2.64 12.65 -0.36
N PRO A 85 3.52 12.22 0.55
CA PRO A 85 4.23 10.96 0.37
C PRO A 85 3.19 9.83 0.33
N ALA A 86 3.11 9.14 -0.80
CA ALA A 86 2.23 7.99 -0.94
C ALA A 86 2.53 7.00 0.18
N THR A 87 1.51 6.65 0.97
CA THR A 87 1.64 5.62 1.99
C THR A 87 1.95 4.30 1.30
N LYS A 88 3.21 3.90 1.28
CA LYS A 88 3.62 2.62 0.68
C LYS A 88 2.90 1.50 1.42
N HIS A 89 2.02 0.78 0.72
CA HIS A 89 1.51 -0.48 1.22
C HIS A 89 2.71 -1.40 1.48
N LYS A 90 2.85 -1.91 2.71
CA LYS A 90 3.89 -2.89 3.04
C LYS A 90 3.63 -4.13 2.18
N GLY A 91 4.43 -4.30 1.13
CA GLY A 91 4.37 -5.47 0.26
C GLY A 91 4.76 -6.76 1.00
N PRO A 92 4.64 -7.93 0.34
CA PRO A 92 5.06 -9.20 0.91
C PRO A 92 6.52 -9.13 1.37
N LYS A 93 6.78 -9.36 2.67
CA LYS A 93 8.14 -9.37 3.21
C LYS A 93 8.89 -10.59 2.64
N TYR A 94 10.01 -10.35 1.97
CA TYR A 94 10.89 -11.43 1.52
C TYR A 94 11.40 -12.21 2.73
N THR A 95 11.24 -13.54 2.72
CA THR A 95 11.84 -14.42 3.73
C THR A 95 13.15 -15.02 3.18
N PRO A 96 14.29 -14.77 3.84
CA PRO A 96 15.58 -15.37 3.46
C PRO A 96 15.51 -16.89 3.39
N ILE A 97 16.26 -17.49 2.47
CA ILE A 97 16.25 -18.95 2.23
C ILE A 97 16.48 -19.77 3.51
N SER A 98 17.40 -19.33 4.38
CA SER A 98 17.71 -19.99 5.65
C SER A 98 16.53 -20.07 6.60
N LYS A 99 15.60 -19.11 6.51
CA LYS A 99 14.40 -19.02 7.37
C LYS A 99 13.14 -19.62 6.74
N ARG A 100 13.22 -20.11 5.48
CA ARG A 100 12.05 -20.71 4.81
C ARG A 100 11.68 -22.07 5.40
N GLN A 101 12.66 -22.81 5.89
CA GLN A 101 12.44 -24.10 6.57
C GLN A 101 11.76 -23.93 7.93
N ASP A 102 11.83 -22.74 8.54
CA ASP A 102 11.16 -22.43 9.81
C ASP A 102 9.67 -22.08 9.61
N LYS A 103 9.20 -21.84 8.37
CA LYS A 103 7.80 -21.45 8.12
C LYS A 103 6.79 -22.55 8.47
N PRO A 104 7.01 -23.83 8.10
CA PRO A 104 6.09 -24.91 8.50
C PRO A 104 5.97 -25.05 10.02
N ASP A 105 7.08 -24.93 10.73
CA ASP A 105 7.16 -24.94 12.21
C ASP A 105 6.33 -23.81 12.83
N ALA A 106 6.43 -22.61 12.25
CA ALA A 106 5.68 -21.44 12.66
C ALA A 106 4.17 -21.60 12.45
N ILE A 107 3.77 -22.11 11.27
CA ILE A 107 2.37 -22.31 10.92
C ILE A 107 1.76 -23.38 11.83
N ALA A 108 2.46 -24.49 12.08
CA ALA A 108 2.00 -25.54 12.98
C ALA A 108 1.83 -25.02 14.42
N TRP A 109 2.72 -24.13 14.88
CA TRP A 109 2.56 -23.49 16.19
C TRP A 109 1.35 -22.55 16.24
N ILE A 110 1.11 -21.75 15.20
CA ILE A 110 -0.06 -20.86 15.14
C ILE A 110 -1.35 -21.67 15.13
N LEU A 111 -1.46 -22.70 14.27
CA LEU A 111 -2.65 -23.55 14.20
C LEU A 111 -2.96 -24.26 15.52
N LYS A 112 -1.93 -24.56 16.33
CA LYS A 112 -2.08 -25.20 17.64
C LYS A 112 -2.46 -24.22 18.75
N ASN A 113 -1.82 -23.05 18.82
CA ASN A 113 -1.94 -22.13 19.96
C ASN A 113 -2.92 -20.98 19.72
N HIS A 114 -3.15 -20.62 18.46
CA HIS A 114 -4.00 -19.50 18.06
C HIS A 114 -4.96 -19.89 16.92
N PRO A 115 -5.89 -20.83 17.17
CA PRO A 115 -6.89 -21.24 16.17
C PRO A 115 -7.83 -20.10 15.76
N GLU A 116 -7.88 -19.00 16.52
CA GLU A 116 -8.61 -17.79 16.16
C GLU A 116 -8.05 -17.06 14.93
N LEU A 117 -6.77 -17.27 14.58
CA LEU A 117 -6.16 -16.63 13.42
C LEU A 117 -6.62 -17.28 12.12
N SER A 118 -7.17 -16.46 11.21
CA SER A 118 -7.55 -16.91 9.86
C SER A 118 -6.34 -17.19 8.97
N ASP A 119 -6.50 -18.05 7.96
CA ASP A 119 -5.45 -18.36 6.99
C ASP A 119 -4.93 -17.10 6.26
N ALA A 120 -5.78 -16.09 6.07
CA ALA A 120 -5.39 -14.81 5.49
C ALA A 120 -4.43 -14.02 6.41
N GLN A 121 -4.66 -14.07 7.72
CA GLN A 121 -3.80 -13.44 8.72
C GLN A 121 -2.48 -14.21 8.85
N ILE A 122 -2.52 -15.54 8.88
CA ILE A 122 -1.32 -16.40 8.91
C ILE A 122 -0.46 -16.17 7.67
N SER A 123 -1.07 -16.12 6.48
CA SER A 123 -0.39 -15.84 5.22
C SER A 123 0.35 -14.50 5.25
N ARG A 124 -0.29 -13.45 5.78
CA ARG A 124 0.31 -12.11 5.92
C ARG A 124 1.44 -12.06 6.96
N LEU A 125 1.30 -12.77 8.08
CA LEU A 125 2.31 -12.80 9.15
C LEU A 125 3.58 -13.53 8.75
N ILE A 126 3.44 -14.71 8.15
CA ILE A 126 4.56 -15.63 7.86
C ILE A 126 5.11 -15.45 6.44
N GLY A 127 4.34 -14.84 5.54
CA GLY A 127 4.69 -14.75 4.12
C GLY A 127 4.61 -16.12 3.44
N THR A 128 3.50 -16.83 3.64
CA THR A 128 3.21 -18.15 3.05
C THR A 128 1.90 -18.09 2.25
N THR A 129 1.56 -19.14 1.53
CA THR A 129 0.31 -19.24 0.76
C THR A 129 -0.75 -20.06 1.51
N LYS A 130 -2.03 -19.81 1.23
CA LYS A 130 -3.15 -20.56 1.82
C LYS A 130 -3.07 -22.09 1.57
N PRO A 131 -2.71 -22.57 0.37
CA PRO A 131 -2.53 -24.00 0.14
C PRO A 131 -1.45 -24.62 1.03
N THR A 132 -0.36 -23.90 1.30
CA THR A 132 0.68 -24.39 2.23
C THR A 132 0.16 -24.48 3.66
N ILE A 133 -0.67 -23.53 4.11
CA ILE A 133 -1.29 -23.57 5.44
C ILE A 133 -2.24 -24.77 5.56
N ALA A 134 -3.07 -25.00 4.54
CA ALA A 134 -3.95 -26.17 4.48
C ALA A 134 -3.15 -27.48 4.50
N ALA A 135 -2.08 -27.59 3.71
CA ALA A 135 -1.24 -28.79 3.68
C ALA A 135 -0.58 -29.10 5.04
N ILE A 136 -0.24 -28.07 5.83
CA ILE A 136 0.30 -28.26 7.19
C ILE A 136 -0.81 -28.66 8.16
N ARG A 137 -2.00 -28.05 8.04
CA ARG A 137 -3.19 -28.40 8.83
C ARG A 137 -3.57 -29.87 8.63
N ASP A 138 -3.56 -30.33 7.38
CA ASP A 138 -3.95 -31.68 6.97
C ASP A 138 -2.78 -32.68 7.04
N ARG A 139 -1.60 -32.25 7.50
CA ARG A 139 -0.36 -33.05 7.55
C ARG A 139 0.04 -33.67 6.20
N SER A 140 -0.35 -33.05 5.10
CA SER A 140 -0.02 -33.45 3.72
C SER A 140 1.19 -32.71 3.14
N HIS A 141 1.80 -31.80 3.90
CA HIS A 141 3.06 -31.15 3.54
C HIS A 141 4.20 -32.19 3.44
N TRP A 142 5.04 -32.11 2.40
CA TRP A 142 6.13 -33.07 2.15
C TRP A 142 7.06 -33.29 3.36
N ASN A 143 7.31 -32.23 4.14
CA ASN A 143 8.14 -32.29 5.35
C ASN A 143 7.35 -32.52 6.65
N SER A 144 6.08 -32.92 6.59
CA SER A 144 5.22 -33.04 7.78
C SER A 144 5.81 -33.85 8.94
N PRO A 145 6.57 -34.95 8.71
CA PRO A 145 7.16 -35.73 9.80
C PRO A 145 8.20 -34.96 10.63
N ASN A 146 8.85 -33.95 10.04
CA ASN A 146 9.93 -33.21 10.70
C ASN A 146 9.49 -31.85 11.26
N ILE A 147 8.21 -31.47 11.10
CA ILE A 147 7.70 -30.18 11.56
C ILE A 147 7.69 -30.15 13.10
N LYS A 148 8.36 -29.16 13.68
CA LYS A 148 8.39 -28.92 15.12
C LYS A 148 7.72 -27.57 15.41
N PRO A 149 6.55 -27.52 16.07
CA PRO A 149 5.88 -26.25 16.34
C PRO A 149 6.76 -25.26 17.12
N ARG A 150 7.10 -24.11 16.51
CA ARG A 150 7.90 -23.04 17.12
C ARG A 150 7.21 -21.68 17.00
N ASN A 151 7.31 -20.85 18.04
CA ASN A 151 6.69 -19.53 18.06
C ASN A 151 7.27 -18.63 16.94
N PRO A 152 6.44 -18.05 16.05
CA PRO A 152 6.86 -17.25 14.90
C PRO A 152 7.62 -15.98 15.27
N VAL A 153 7.35 -15.39 16.43
CA VAL A 153 8.07 -14.22 16.94
C VAL A 153 9.46 -14.63 17.41
N ALA A 154 9.57 -15.73 18.15
CA ALA A 154 10.84 -16.22 18.69
C ALA A 154 11.85 -16.62 17.60
N ILE A 155 11.37 -17.18 16.49
CA ILE A 155 12.22 -17.54 15.33
C ILE A 155 12.49 -16.37 14.37
N GLY A 156 11.87 -15.20 14.62
CA GLY A 156 12.07 -13.97 13.88
C GLY A 156 11.32 -13.87 12.54
N LEU A 157 10.19 -14.57 12.38
CA LEU A 157 9.37 -14.49 11.16
C LEU A 157 8.39 -13.31 11.18
N CYS A 158 7.92 -12.91 12.36
CA CYS A 158 7.11 -11.71 12.54
C CYS A 158 7.56 -10.93 13.79
N SER A 159 7.18 -9.65 13.88
CA SER A 159 7.39 -8.86 15.09
C SER A 159 6.27 -9.12 16.10
N GLN A 160 6.56 -8.90 17.39
CA GLN A 160 5.56 -9.00 18.45
C GLN A 160 4.36 -8.09 18.18
N ALA A 161 4.62 -6.84 17.78
CA ALA A 161 3.60 -5.86 17.46
C ALA A 161 2.71 -6.30 16.27
N ASP A 162 3.29 -6.84 15.20
CA ASP A 162 2.52 -7.34 14.05
C ASP A 162 1.65 -8.54 14.47
N PHE A 163 2.17 -9.44 15.31
CA PHE A 163 1.47 -10.63 15.79
C PHE A 163 0.27 -10.26 16.67
N GLU A 164 0.48 -9.41 17.68
CA GLU A 164 -0.57 -8.92 18.57
C GLU A 164 -1.65 -8.15 17.81
N ALA A 165 -1.27 -7.32 16.83
CA ALA A 165 -2.23 -6.61 15.99
C ALA A 165 -3.16 -7.58 15.23
N GLN A 166 -2.64 -8.69 14.70
CA GLN A 166 -3.48 -9.68 14.04
C GLN A 166 -4.37 -10.45 15.03
N LEU A 167 -3.89 -10.74 16.24
CA LEU A 167 -4.71 -11.37 17.29
C LEU A 167 -5.89 -10.49 17.70
N VAL A 168 -5.68 -9.18 17.88
CA VAL A 168 -6.76 -8.24 18.21
C VAL A 168 -7.81 -8.22 17.10
N ILE A 169 -7.39 -8.21 15.83
CA ILE A 169 -8.30 -8.25 14.68
C ILE A 169 -9.06 -9.58 14.65
N ALA A 170 -8.38 -10.71 14.85
CA ALA A 170 -8.99 -12.04 14.85
C ALA A 170 -10.05 -12.17 15.96
N ARG A 171 -9.75 -11.73 17.18
CA ARG A 171 -10.69 -11.78 18.31
C ARG A 171 -11.91 -10.90 18.09
N LYS A 172 -11.75 -9.73 17.45
CA LYS A 172 -12.89 -8.88 17.06
C LYS A 172 -13.77 -9.53 15.99
N GLN A 173 -13.16 -10.27 15.06
CA GLN A 173 -13.88 -10.97 13.99
C GLN A 173 -14.52 -12.28 14.46
N ASN A 174 -14.00 -12.90 15.52
CA ASN A 174 -14.49 -14.17 16.03
C ASN A 174 -14.62 -14.19 17.57
N PRO A 175 -15.66 -13.53 18.13
CA PRO A 175 -15.86 -13.41 19.58
C PRO A 175 -16.13 -14.75 20.30
N HIS A 176 -16.46 -15.81 19.57
CA HIS A 176 -16.76 -17.13 20.13
C HIS A 176 -15.57 -18.12 20.19
N ALA A 177 -14.39 -17.74 19.70
CA ALA A 177 -13.20 -18.61 19.73
C ALA A 177 -12.46 -18.62 21.08
N VAL A 178 -12.96 -17.91 22.09
CA VAL A 178 -12.31 -17.80 23.41
C VAL A 178 -12.64 -19.03 24.27
N ARG A 179 -11.91 -20.12 24.04
CA ARG A 179 -11.57 -21.09 25.10
C ARG A 179 -10.40 -21.98 24.69
N ALA A 180 -9.19 -21.49 24.91
CA ALA A 180 -8.08 -22.34 25.30
C ALA A 180 -7.60 -21.78 26.64
N GLU A 181 -7.70 -22.61 27.67
CA GLU A 181 -7.42 -22.25 29.06
C GLU A 181 -6.01 -21.65 29.20
N PRO A 182 -5.81 -20.65 30.07
CA PRO A 182 -4.46 -20.24 30.43
C PRO A 182 -3.76 -21.45 31.03
N LEU A 183 -2.63 -21.85 30.44
CA LEU A 183 -1.73 -22.84 31.04
C LEU A 183 -1.33 -22.31 32.41
N LEU A 184 -1.95 -22.88 33.45
CA LEU A 184 -1.49 -22.80 34.82
C LEU A 184 -0.03 -23.28 34.79
N THR A 185 0.89 -22.36 35.02
CA THR A 185 2.22 -22.73 35.51
C THR A 185 2.02 -23.25 36.92
N GLU A 186 1.66 -24.53 37.03
CA GLU A 186 1.92 -25.31 38.24
C GLU A 186 3.45 -25.36 38.39
N ILE A 187 3.95 -24.49 39.25
CA ILE A 187 5.28 -24.61 39.82
C ILE A 187 5.13 -25.64 40.93
N ASP A 188 5.40 -26.89 40.59
CA ASP A 188 5.52 -27.98 41.55
C ASP A 188 6.99 -28.02 42.06
N GLU A 189 7.11 -27.59 43.32
CA GLU A 189 8.07 -27.93 44.38
C GLU A 189 9.59 -28.06 44.12
N ILE A 190 10.36 -27.22 44.82
CA ILE A 190 11.25 -27.60 45.96
C ILE A 190 11.16 -26.52 47.04
#